data_AF-A0A1C6R662-F1
#
_entry.id   AF-A0A1C6R662-F1
#
_cell.length_a   1.000
_cell.length_b   1.000
_cell.length_c   1.000
_cell.angle_alpha   90.00
_cell.angle_beta   90.00
_cell.angle_gamma   90.00
#
_symmetry.space_group_name_H-M   'P 1'
#
loop_
_entity.id
_entity.type
_entity.pdbx_description
1 polymer ?
#
loop_
_entity_poly.entity_id
_entity_poly.type
_entity_poly.pdbx_seq_one_letter_code
_entity_poly.pdbx_strand_id
1 'polypeptide(L)'
;MTTHTPDDALTRAARSLAASLADAADHLAAVLTCHELTDVVDLLAAAGNPAAGARWVHWHEGDPRCTGHTTHDITPAPATPTISSLYDAHGRYSPAPGTEYPYSVADIAYATARATGPDWTAEALPWGISATLHGPYTAHFTLLIDVEGDLCLTYDRAAADGWPDTPDLPPAAHAYAAGIYLPDATSTDDLDDLAQQLAAAVRAITGH
;
A
#
# COMPACT_ATOMS: atom_id res chain seq x y z
N MET A 1 28.61 -12.56 -29.36
CA MET A 1 28.09 -11.23 -29.00
C MET A 1 27.33 -11.41 -27.70
N THR A 2 27.98 -11.14 -26.56
CA THR A 2 27.37 -11.28 -25.23
C THR A 2 26.44 -10.09 -25.00
N THR A 3 25.13 -10.34 -25.00
CA THR A 3 24.12 -9.35 -24.64
C THR A 3 24.14 -9.17 -23.13
N HIS A 4 24.65 -8.04 -22.64
CA HIS A 4 24.46 -7.67 -21.25
C HIS A 4 22.98 -7.35 -21.03
N THR A 5 22.37 -8.00 -20.04
CA THR A 5 21.01 -7.68 -19.65
C THR A 5 21.01 -6.35 -18.86
N PRO A 6 19.97 -5.52 -18.96
CA PRO A 6 19.85 -4.26 -18.21
C PRO A 6 20.09 -4.43 -16.70
N ASP A 7 19.73 -5.59 -16.13
CA ASP A 7 19.96 -5.94 -14.72
C ASP A 7 21.45 -5.98 -14.34
N ASP A 8 22.34 -6.31 -15.28
CA ASP A 8 23.79 -6.32 -15.04
C ASP A 8 24.35 -4.89 -14.87
N ALA A 9 23.75 -3.90 -15.53
CA ALA A 9 24.19 -2.52 -15.44
C ALA A 9 23.78 -1.90 -14.10
N LEU A 10 22.52 -2.11 -13.69
CA LEU A 10 21.99 -1.58 -12.44
C LEU A 10 22.67 -2.23 -11.23
N THR A 11 22.86 -3.56 -11.28
CA THR A 11 23.57 -4.31 -10.24
C THR A 11 25.02 -3.85 -10.09
N ARG A 12 25.72 -3.58 -11.20
CA ARG A 12 27.09 -3.04 -11.15
C ARG A 12 27.14 -1.62 -10.59
N ALA A 13 26.19 -0.76 -10.96
CA ALA A 13 26.08 0.59 -10.43
C ALA A 13 25.84 0.58 -8.91
N ALA A 14 24.92 -0.26 -8.43
CA ALA A 14 24.63 -0.43 -7.01
C ALA A 14 25.86 -0.91 -6.22
N ARG A 15 26.60 -1.90 -6.73
CA ARG A 15 27.85 -2.36 -6.10
C ARG A 15 28.93 -1.28 -6.08
N SER A 16 29.06 -0.51 -7.17
CA SER A 16 30.03 0.60 -7.24
C SER A 16 29.70 1.72 -6.26
N LEU A 17 28.41 2.06 -6.09
CA LEU A 17 27.95 3.05 -5.12
C LEU A 17 28.20 2.57 -3.70
N ALA A 18 27.85 1.32 -3.38
CA ALA A 18 28.08 0.73 -2.07
C ALA A 18 29.57 0.68 -1.70
N ALA A 19 30.45 0.37 -2.66
CA ALA A 19 31.89 0.43 -2.46
C ALA A 19 32.37 1.87 -2.15
N SER A 20 31.85 2.85 -2.88
CA SER A 20 32.18 4.27 -2.64
C SER A 20 31.67 4.76 -1.27
N LEU A 21 30.49 4.30 -0.84
CA LEU A 21 29.95 4.57 0.49
C LEU A 21 30.76 3.89 1.59
N ALA A 22 31.25 2.67 1.35
CA ALA A 22 32.10 1.95 2.30
C ALA A 22 33.43 2.68 2.55
N ASP A 23 34.02 3.31 1.51
CA ASP A 23 35.24 4.11 1.63
C ASP A 23 34.99 5.45 2.35
N ALA A 24 33.76 5.99 2.26
CA ALA A 24 33.36 7.23 2.91
C ALA A 24 32.73 7.04 4.31
N ALA A 25 32.55 5.79 4.76
CA ALA A 25 31.79 5.45 5.95
C ALA A 25 32.29 6.18 7.21
N ASP A 26 33.60 6.26 7.40
CA ASP A 26 34.21 6.90 8.57
C ASP A 26 33.91 8.41 8.63
N HIS A 27 33.77 9.07 7.48
CA HIS A 27 33.43 10.49 7.40
C HIS A 27 31.92 10.75 7.56
N LEU A 28 31.10 9.82 7.08
CA LEU A 28 29.64 9.89 7.17
C LEU A 28 29.12 9.52 8.58
N ALA A 29 29.85 8.68 9.32
CA ALA A 29 29.51 8.25 10.68
C ALA A 29 29.20 9.43 11.63
N ALA A 30 29.94 10.53 11.49
CA ALA A 30 29.84 11.68 12.38
C ALA A 30 28.59 12.56 12.12
N VAL A 31 27.92 12.40 10.98
CA VAL A 31 26.83 13.28 10.53
C VAL A 31 25.47 12.58 10.39
N LEU A 32 25.45 11.25 10.35
CA LEU A 32 24.21 10.48 10.25
C LEU A 32 23.55 10.28 11.62
N THR A 33 22.22 10.29 11.63
CA THR A 33 21.41 9.85 12.76
C THR A 33 21.43 8.33 12.87
N CYS A 34 21.05 7.79 14.03
CA CYS A 34 21.02 6.33 14.23
C CYS A 34 20.03 5.61 13.30
N HIS A 35 18.96 6.28 12.86
CA HIS A 35 17.99 5.70 11.91
C HIS A 35 18.57 5.60 10.51
N GLU A 36 19.18 6.69 10.02
CA GLU A 36 19.89 6.70 8.74
C GLU A 36 21.04 5.68 8.74
N LEU A 37 21.64 5.41 9.91
CA LEU A 37 22.70 4.41 10.03
C LEU A 37 22.19 2.98 9.78
N THR A 38 20.99 2.63 10.23
CA THR A 38 20.38 1.33 9.96
C THR A 38 20.17 1.13 8.46
N ASP A 39 19.63 2.13 7.77
CA ASP A 39 19.37 2.06 6.33
C ASP A 39 20.66 1.84 5.51
N VAL A 40 21.75 2.51 5.88
CA VAL A 40 23.01 2.34 5.15
C VAL A 40 23.71 1.02 5.50
N VAL A 41 23.56 0.49 6.72
CA VAL A 41 24.03 -0.86 7.08
C VAL A 41 23.31 -1.92 6.24
N ASP A 42 21.99 -1.82 6.10
CA ASP A 42 21.19 -2.74 5.28
C ASP A 42 21.57 -2.65 3.80
N LEU A 43 21.77 -1.43 3.29
CA LEU A 43 22.23 -1.19 1.92
C LEU A 43 23.61 -1.83 1.65
N LEU A 44 24.56 -1.69 2.58
CA LEU A 44 25.90 -2.28 2.47
C LEU A 44 25.84 -3.81 2.48
N ALA A 45 24.97 -4.39 3.32
CA ALA A 45 24.75 -5.83 3.36
C ALA A 45 24.16 -6.35 2.04
N ALA A 46 23.11 -5.69 1.52
CA ALA A 46 22.48 -6.04 0.25
C ALA A 46 23.44 -5.92 -0.94
N ALA A 47 24.41 -5.02 -0.87
CA ALA A 47 25.45 -4.86 -1.89
C ALA A 47 26.62 -5.87 -1.76
N GLY A 48 26.57 -6.79 -0.80
CA GLY A 48 27.61 -7.80 -0.57
C GLY A 48 28.81 -7.31 0.25
N ASN A 49 28.66 -6.23 1.02
CA ASN A 49 29.71 -5.65 1.87
C ASN A 49 29.34 -5.65 3.37
N PRO A 50 28.91 -6.78 3.97
CA PRO A 50 28.45 -6.82 5.36
C PRO A 50 29.56 -6.43 6.37
N ALA A 51 30.83 -6.66 6.03
CA ALA A 51 31.96 -6.24 6.87
C ALA A 51 32.08 -4.71 7.00
N ALA A 52 31.64 -3.94 5.98
CA ALA A 52 31.62 -2.48 6.07
C ALA A 52 30.52 -2.01 7.04
N GLY A 53 29.32 -2.61 6.96
CA GLY A 53 28.23 -2.34 7.91
C GLY A 53 28.63 -2.67 9.36
N ALA A 54 29.29 -3.80 9.59
CA ALA A 54 29.74 -4.22 10.92
C ALA A 54 30.79 -3.26 11.54
N ARG A 55 31.75 -2.75 10.75
CA ARG A 55 32.69 -1.73 11.24
C ARG A 55 31.98 -0.46 11.68
N TRP A 56 30.90 -0.11 11.00
CA TRP A 56 30.15 1.10 11.29
C TRP A 56 29.36 0.96 12.59
N VAL A 57 28.67 -0.17 12.79
CA VAL A 57 27.99 -0.47 14.06
C VAL A 57 28.98 -0.44 15.23
N HIS A 58 30.18 -1.01 15.05
CA HIS A 58 31.22 -0.98 16.07
C HIS A 58 31.71 0.44 16.42
N TRP A 59 31.76 1.36 15.45
CA TRP A 59 32.14 2.75 15.71
C TRP A 59 31.15 3.48 16.61
N HIS A 60 29.87 3.08 16.57
CA HIS A 60 28.80 3.66 17.40
C HIS A 60 28.58 2.90 18.72
N GLU A 61 29.26 1.77 18.92
CA GLU A 61 29.21 0.99 20.15
C GLU A 61 29.93 1.76 21.27
N GLY A 62 29.16 2.24 22.26
CA GLY A 62 29.68 3.02 23.39
C GLY A 62 29.71 4.54 23.18
N ASP A 63 29.21 5.07 22.06
CA ASP A 63 28.99 6.51 21.91
C ASP A 63 27.81 6.95 22.82
N PRO A 64 28.00 7.88 23.77
CA PRO A 64 26.93 8.35 24.64
C PRO A 64 25.76 8.99 23.87
N ARG A 65 25.98 9.49 22.64
CA ARG A 65 24.93 10.00 21.74
C ARG A 65 23.99 8.92 21.22
N CYS A 66 24.41 7.65 21.31
CA CYS A 66 23.63 6.48 20.94
C CYS A 66 22.98 5.79 22.15
N THR A 67 23.16 6.32 23.37
CA THR A 67 22.61 5.71 24.60
C THR A 67 21.09 5.78 24.59
N GLY A 68 20.43 4.61 24.63
CA GLY A 68 18.97 4.49 24.58
C GLY A 68 18.42 4.14 23.19
N HIS A 69 19.26 4.11 22.16
CA HIS A 69 18.90 3.59 20.86
C HIS A 69 19.37 2.13 20.77
N THR A 70 18.42 1.20 20.69
CA THR A 70 18.74 -0.20 20.38
C THR A 70 19.18 -0.28 18.92
N THR A 71 20.45 -0.54 18.66
CA THR A 71 20.85 -1.15 17.39
C THR A 71 20.01 -2.41 17.25
N HIS A 72 19.16 -2.48 16.23
CA HIS A 72 18.44 -3.71 15.95
C HIS A 72 19.46 -4.86 15.92
N ASP A 73 19.19 -5.89 16.71
CA ASP A 73 20.00 -7.10 16.72
C ASP A 73 20.16 -7.53 15.26
N ILE A 74 21.40 -7.57 14.76
CA ILE A 74 21.73 -7.95 13.38
C ILE A 74 21.58 -9.46 13.24
N THR A 75 20.46 -9.98 13.74
CA THR A 75 19.92 -11.28 13.38
C THR A 75 19.87 -11.29 11.85
N PRO A 76 20.38 -12.35 11.18
CA PRO A 76 20.39 -12.42 9.72
C PRO A 76 19.04 -11.97 9.19
N ALA A 77 19.09 -11.05 8.21
CA ALA A 77 17.94 -10.32 7.69
C ALA A 77 16.68 -11.22 7.67
N PRO A 78 15.52 -10.73 8.15
CA PRO A 78 14.28 -11.47 7.95
C PRO A 78 14.24 -11.89 6.49
N ALA A 79 13.87 -13.16 6.27
CA ALA A 79 13.87 -13.77 4.95
C ALA A 79 13.41 -12.76 3.91
N THR A 80 14.17 -12.62 2.82
CA THR A 80 13.89 -11.73 1.68
C THR A 80 12.39 -11.49 1.61
N PRO A 81 11.90 -10.23 1.70
CA PRO A 81 10.47 -9.97 1.70
C PRO A 81 9.92 -10.77 0.54
N THR A 82 9.15 -11.80 0.89
CA THR A 82 8.57 -12.65 -0.14
C THR A 82 7.69 -11.66 -0.85
N ILE A 83 8.01 -11.34 -2.11
CA ILE A 83 7.16 -10.49 -2.93
C ILE A 83 5.83 -11.20 -2.86
N SER A 84 4.94 -10.70 -2.00
CA SER A 84 3.64 -11.28 -1.81
C SER A 84 3.05 -11.19 -3.19
N SER A 85 2.72 -12.36 -3.76
CA SER A 85 2.12 -12.40 -5.08
C SER A 85 0.98 -11.40 -5.05
N LEU A 86 1.06 -10.34 -5.86
CA LEU A 86 0.01 -9.31 -5.97
C LEU A 86 -1.33 -9.93 -6.37
N TYR A 87 -1.34 -11.23 -6.69
CA TYR A 87 -2.48 -12.01 -7.07
C TYR A 87 -2.63 -13.24 -6.16
N ASP A 88 -3.86 -13.55 -5.77
CA ASP A 88 -4.22 -14.77 -5.05
C ASP A 88 -4.12 -16.04 -5.93
N ALA A 89 -4.43 -17.21 -5.37
CA ALA A 89 -4.42 -18.49 -6.09
C ALA A 89 -5.41 -18.55 -7.28
N HIS A 90 -6.32 -17.58 -7.39
CA HIS A 90 -7.29 -17.44 -8.47
C HIS A 90 -6.89 -16.36 -9.49
N GLY A 91 -5.70 -15.76 -9.35
CA GLY A 91 -5.23 -14.68 -10.22
C GLY A 91 -5.90 -13.34 -9.94
N ARG A 92 -6.50 -13.15 -8.75
CA ARG A 92 -7.18 -11.90 -8.37
C ARG A 92 -6.26 -11.01 -7.56
N TYR A 93 -6.31 -9.71 -7.82
CA TYR A 93 -5.47 -8.74 -7.14
C TYR A 93 -5.70 -8.74 -5.60
N SER A 94 -4.62 -8.88 -4.84
CA SER A 94 -4.59 -8.98 -3.38
C SER A 94 -3.35 -8.24 -2.84
N PRO A 95 -3.46 -6.92 -2.61
CA PRO A 95 -2.34 -6.10 -2.17
C PRO A 95 -1.99 -6.38 -0.70
N ALA A 96 -0.70 -6.33 -0.37
CA ALA A 96 -0.26 -6.30 1.01
C ALA A 96 -0.48 -4.90 1.61
N PRO A 97 -0.69 -4.77 2.93
CA PRO A 97 -0.83 -3.47 3.57
C PRO A 97 0.37 -2.54 3.32
N GLY A 98 0.10 -1.26 3.05
CA GLY A 98 1.10 -0.20 2.97
C GLY A 98 1.62 0.26 4.35
N THR A 99 2.70 1.04 4.36
CA THR A 99 3.38 1.51 5.59
C THR A 99 2.76 2.77 6.20
N GLU A 100 2.18 3.65 5.37
CA GLU A 100 1.54 4.90 5.81
C GLU A 100 0.01 4.79 5.79
N TYR A 101 -0.52 4.21 4.72
CA TYR A 101 -1.93 3.85 4.58
C TYR A 101 -2.00 2.35 4.26
N PRO A 102 -2.69 1.54 5.09
CA PRO A 102 -2.79 0.10 4.86
C PRO A 102 -3.30 -0.23 3.47
N TYR A 103 -4.29 0.51 2.95
CA TYR A 103 -4.84 0.25 1.61
C TYR A 103 -5.11 1.55 0.87
N SER A 104 -4.84 1.57 -0.43
CA SER A 104 -5.24 2.66 -1.31
C SER A 104 -6.75 2.58 -1.64
N VAL A 105 -7.35 3.68 -2.10
CA VAL A 105 -8.77 3.66 -2.50
C VAL A 105 -9.01 2.70 -3.67
N ALA A 106 -8.01 2.53 -4.54
CA ALA A 106 -8.05 1.53 -5.61
C ALA A 106 -8.13 0.11 -5.05
N ASP A 107 -7.33 -0.24 -4.04
CA ASP A 107 -7.35 -1.56 -3.41
C ASP A 107 -8.73 -1.87 -2.83
N ILE A 108 -9.31 -0.89 -2.14
CA ILE A 108 -10.66 -0.99 -1.57
C ILE A 108 -11.70 -1.17 -2.68
N ALA A 109 -11.61 -0.43 -3.79
CA ALA A 109 -12.55 -0.57 -4.91
C ALA A 109 -12.43 -1.94 -5.59
N TYR A 110 -11.22 -2.47 -5.81
CA TYR A 110 -11.03 -3.81 -6.36
C TYR A 110 -11.58 -4.90 -5.44
N ALA A 111 -11.32 -4.80 -4.14
CA ALA A 111 -11.87 -5.71 -3.14
C ALA A 111 -13.41 -5.62 -3.09
N THR A 112 -13.96 -4.41 -3.16
CA THR A 112 -15.41 -4.14 -3.19
C THR A 112 -16.06 -4.74 -4.43
N ALA A 113 -15.49 -4.57 -5.63
CA ALA A 113 -16.02 -5.17 -6.86
C ALA A 113 -16.07 -6.70 -6.74
N ARG A 114 -14.98 -7.31 -6.27
CA ARG A 114 -14.90 -8.75 -5.99
C ARG A 114 -15.97 -9.22 -4.99
N ALA A 115 -16.16 -8.47 -3.91
CA ALA A 115 -17.16 -8.76 -2.89
C ALA A 115 -18.59 -8.59 -3.44
N THR A 116 -18.82 -7.62 -4.32
CA THR A 116 -20.15 -7.32 -4.86
C THR A 116 -20.65 -8.44 -5.78
N GLY A 117 -19.83 -8.91 -6.72
CA GLY A 117 -20.17 -10.05 -7.57
C GLY A 117 -19.31 -10.16 -8.83
N PRO A 118 -19.47 -11.23 -9.63
CA PRO A 118 -18.66 -11.49 -10.81
C PRO A 118 -18.86 -10.50 -11.97
N ASP A 119 -20.00 -9.81 -12.00
CA ASP A 119 -20.33 -8.81 -13.03
C ASP A 119 -19.80 -7.41 -12.67
N TRP A 120 -19.05 -7.30 -11.57
CA TRP A 120 -18.49 -6.05 -11.10
C TRP A 120 -16.99 -5.97 -11.32
N THR A 121 -16.53 -4.81 -11.76
CA THR A 121 -15.12 -4.48 -11.93
C THR A 121 -14.81 -3.12 -11.32
N ALA A 122 -13.53 -2.83 -11.12
CA ALA A 122 -13.06 -1.53 -10.67
C ALA A 122 -11.90 -1.04 -11.53
N GLU A 123 -11.75 0.27 -11.59
CA GLU A 123 -10.63 0.95 -12.25
C GLU A 123 -10.08 2.03 -11.32
N ALA A 124 -8.75 2.01 -11.11
CA ALA A 124 -8.08 3.06 -10.37
C ALA A 124 -8.10 4.36 -11.17
N LEU A 125 -8.51 5.45 -10.52
CA LEU A 125 -8.35 6.79 -11.08
C LEU A 125 -6.97 7.35 -10.74
N PRO A 126 -6.54 8.46 -11.38
CA PRO A 126 -5.20 9.01 -11.17
C PRO A 126 -4.83 9.19 -9.69
N TRP A 127 -3.60 8.82 -9.37
CA TRP A 127 -2.96 8.96 -8.05
C TRP A 127 -3.56 8.08 -6.93
N GLY A 128 -4.46 7.15 -7.24
CA GLY A 128 -4.91 6.11 -6.28
C GLY A 128 -5.78 6.62 -5.12
N ILE A 129 -6.15 7.91 -5.13
CA ILE A 129 -7.04 8.55 -4.16
C ILE A 129 -8.53 8.39 -4.50
N SER A 130 -8.82 7.83 -5.68
CA SER A 130 -10.17 7.54 -6.12
C SER A 130 -10.17 6.34 -7.07
N ALA A 131 -11.32 5.72 -7.24
CA ALA A 131 -11.52 4.59 -8.15
C ALA A 131 -12.97 4.53 -8.61
N THR A 132 -13.22 4.03 -9.81
CA THR A 132 -14.58 3.76 -10.29
C THR A 132 -14.94 2.29 -10.11
N LEU A 133 -16.21 2.03 -9.79
CA LEU A 133 -16.79 0.69 -9.89
C LEU A 133 -17.79 0.65 -11.05
N HIS A 134 -17.74 -0.45 -11.79
CA HIS A 134 -18.60 -0.72 -12.93
C HIS A 134 -19.35 -2.03 -12.69
N GLY A 135 -20.65 -2.03 -12.95
CA GLY A 135 -21.52 -3.20 -12.84
C GLY A 135 -22.41 -3.37 -14.07
N PRO A 136 -23.48 -4.17 -13.99
CA PRO A 136 -24.42 -4.39 -15.09
C PRO A 136 -25.38 -3.20 -15.34
N TYR A 137 -25.08 -2.03 -14.78
CA TYR A 137 -25.92 -0.83 -14.80
C TYR A 137 -25.29 0.26 -15.68
N THR A 138 -26.11 1.22 -16.09
CA THR A 138 -25.65 2.41 -16.82
C THR A 138 -24.91 3.38 -15.89
N ALA A 139 -25.29 3.42 -14.62
CA ALA A 139 -24.68 4.26 -13.62
C ALA A 139 -23.21 3.93 -13.37
N HIS A 140 -22.46 4.98 -13.02
CA HIS A 140 -21.08 4.88 -12.58
C HIS A 140 -21.01 5.14 -11.08
N PHE A 141 -20.24 4.31 -10.38
CA PHE A 141 -19.92 4.51 -8.98
C PHE A 141 -18.49 5.01 -8.88
N THR A 142 -18.24 6.02 -8.05
CA THR A 142 -16.89 6.50 -7.74
C THR A 142 -16.65 6.42 -6.24
N LEU A 143 -15.62 5.70 -5.86
CA LEU A 143 -15.10 5.61 -4.51
C LEU A 143 -14.01 6.67 -4.32
N LEU A 144 -14.08 7.44 -3.23
CA LEU A 144 -13.13 8.51 -2.90
C LEU A 144 -13.07 8.73 -1.38
N ILE A 145 -12.05 9.46 -0.93
CA ILE A 145 -12.00 10.05 0.41
C ILE A 145 -12.41 11.51 0.29
N ASP A 146 -13.35 11.97 1.11
CA ASP A 146 -13.77 13.37 1.12
C ASP A 146 -12.82 14.28 1.92
N VAL A 147 -13.23 15.52 2.19
CA VAL A 147 -12.39 16.50 2.92
C VAL A 147 -12.34 16.24 4.42
N GLU A 148 -13.35 15.55 4.97
CA GLU A 148 -13.41 15.10 6.35
C GLU A 148 -12.60 13.83 6.59
N GLY A 149 -12.24 13.10 5.53
CA GLY A 149 -11.50 11.84 5.61
C GLY A 149 -12.40 10.61 5.53
N ASP A 150 -13.69 10.79 5.20
CA ASP A 150 -14.67 9.73 5.16
C ASP A 150 -14.60 8.97 3.83
N LEU A 151 -14.77 7.64 3.91
CA LEU A 151 -14.85 6.80 2.73
C LEU A 151 -16.21 6.95 2.07
N CYS A 152 -16.22 7.55 0.88
CA CYS A 152 -17.41 7.94 0.15
C CYS A 152 -17.58 7.13 -1.13
N LEU A 153 -18.83 6.75 -1.42
CA LEU A 153 -19.26 6.17 -2.69
C LEU A 153 -20.29 7.11 -3.33
N THR A 154 -19.88 7.87 -4.34
CA THR A 154 -20.77 8.70 -5.16
C THR A 154 -21.31 7.92 -6.35
N TYR A 155 -22.52 8.22 -6.81
CA TYR A 155 -23.04 7.60 -8.02
C TYR A 155 -24.08 8.46 -8.72
N ASP A 156 -24.10 8.37 -10.06
CA ASP A 156 -25.11 9.01 -10.89
C ASP A 156 -26.24 8.03 -11.19
N ARG A 157 -27.43 8.25 -10.60
CA ARG A 157 -28.59 7.38 -10.82
C ARG A 157 -29.14 7.57 -12.24
N ALA A 158 -29.11 6.52 -13.05
CA ALA A 158 -29.81 6.50 -14.33
C ALA A 158 -31.20 5.89 -14.16
N ALA A 159 -32.24 6.58 -14.64
CA ALA A 159 -33.63 6.09 -14.55
C ALA A 159 -33.83 4.71 -15.22
N ALA A 160 -32.99 4.38 -16.21
CA ALA A 160 -33.01 3.10 -16.91
C ALA A 160 -32.59 1.91 -16.03
N ASP A 161 -31.86 2.16 -14.94
CA ASP A 161 -31.30 1.09 -14.10
C ASP A 161 -32.30 0.52 -13.08
N GLY A 162 -33.49 1.14 -12.94
CA GLY A 162 -34.61 0.57 -12.17
C GLY A 162 -34.38 0.41 -10.67
N TRP A 163 -33.41 1.14 -10.09
CA TRP A 163 -33.06 1.07 -8.68
C TRP A 163 -34.21 1.48 -7.74
N PRO A 164 -34.24 0.98 -6.49
CA PRO A 164 -35.19 1.41 -5.47
C PRO A 164 -35.11 2.92 -5.20
N ASP A 165 -36.27 3.55 -4.94
CA ASP A 165 -36.32 4.96 -4.55
C ASP A 165 -35.83 5.22 -3.12
N THR A 166 -35.98 4.21 -2.26
CA THR A 166 -35.53 4.23 -0.86
C THR A 166 -34.76 2.94 -0.59
N PRO A 167 -33.46 2.89 -0.92
CA PRO A 167 -32.64 1.71 -0.64
C PRO A 167 -32.54 1.46 0.86
N ASP A 168 -32.60 0.19 1.27
CA ASP A 168 -32.41 -0.24 2.66
C ASP A 168 -30.90 -0.39 2.93
N LEU A 169 -30.26 0.73 3.24
CA LEU A 169 -28.80 0.80 3.40
C LEU A 169 -28.33 0.02 4.64
N PRO A 170 -27.13 -0.60 4.59
CA PRO A 170 -26.56 -1.23 5.78
C PRO A 170 -26.32 -0.20 6.90
N PRO A 171 -26.36 -0.58 8.18
CA PRO A 171 -26.27 0.36 9.30
C PRO A 171 -25.03 1.27 9.31
N ALA A 172 -23.91 0.82 8.74
CA ALA A 172 -22.68 1.58 8.63
C ALA A 172 -22.70 2.65 7.51
N ALA A 173 -23.67 2.57 6.58
CA ALA A 173 -23.74 3.46 5.44
C ALA A 173 -24.73 4.60 5.65
N HIS A 174 -24.25 5.83 5.49
CA HIS A 174 -25.02 7.04 5.65
C HIS A 174 -25.28 7.68 4.28
N ALA A 175 -26.55 7.91 3.95
CA ALA A 175 -26.91 8.58 2.71
C ALA A 175 -26.59 10.08 2.75
N TYR A 176 -26.19 10.63 1.61
CA TYR A 176 -26.11 12.06 1.37
C TYR A 176 -26.53 12.39 -0.08
N ALA A 177 -26.46 13.66 -0.47
CA ALA A 177 -27.02 14.14 -1.73
C ALA A 177 -26.46 13.45 -3.00
N ALA A 178 -25.18 13.03 -2.99
CA ALA A 178 -24.53 12.44 -4.15
C ALA A 178 -24.20 10.94 -4.00
N GLY A 179 -24.58 10.31 -2.88
CA GLY A 179 -24.30 8.89 -2.66
C GLY A 179 -24.36 8.48 -1.19
N ILE A 180 -23.38 7.68 -0.75
CA ILE A 180 -23.23 7.27 0.65
C ILE A 180 -21.80 7.51 1.17
N TYR A 181 -21.65 7.59 2.49
CA TYR A 181 -20.35 7.56 3.17
C TYR A 181 -20.38 6.60 4.35
N LEU A 182 -19.21 6.13 4.77
CA LEU A 182 -19.01 5.30 5.96
C LEU A 182 -18.30 6.11 7.05
N PRO A 183 -19.02 6.73 8.01
CA PRO A 183 -18.43 7.64 9.00
C PRO A 183 -17.47 6.97 9.98
N ASP A 184 -17.65 5.68 10.20
CA ASP A 184 -16.82 4.90 11.14
C ASP A 184 -15.69 4.15 10.42
N ALA A 185 -15.59 4.26 9.09
CA ALA A 185 -14.53 3.63 8.33
C ALA A 185 -13.20 4.33 8.57
N THR A 186 -12.17 3.57 8.94
CA THR A 186 -10.83 4.09 9.20
C THR A 186 -9.81 3.45 8.28
N SER A 187 -8.67 4.12 8.09
CA SER A 187 -7.56 3.54 7.31
C SER A 187 -6.98 2.27 7.92
N THR A 188 -7.25 2.00 9.21
CA THR A 188 -6.77 0.80 9.93
C THR A 188 -7.73 -0.38 9.85
N ASP A 189 -8.90 -0.21 9.25
CA ASP A 189 -9.86 -1.30 9.10
C ASP A 189 -9.34 -2.36 8.11
N ASP A 190 -9.79 -3.60 8.29
CA ASP A 190 -9.46 -4.68 7.38
C ASP A 190 -10.06 -4.44 5.98
N LEU A 191 -9.28 -4.72 4.94
CA LEU A 191 -9.68 -4.50 3.54
C LEU A 191 -10.94 -5.29 3.18
N ASP A 192 -11.05 -6.53 3.63
CA ASP A 192 -12.21 -7.36 3.30
C ASP A 192 -13.44 -6.85 4.07
N ASP A 193 -13.30 -6.36 5.30
CA ASP A 193 -14.41 -5.76 6.05
C ASP A 193 -14.94 -4.49 5.39
N LEU A 194 -14.06 -3.56 4.99
CA LEU A 194 -14.44 -2.37 4.22
C LEU A 194 -15.12 -2.74 2.91
N ALA A 195 -14.55 -3.71 2.18
CA ALA A 195 -15.10 -4.19 0.92
C ALA A 195 -16.49 -4.82 1.08
N GLN A 196 -16.74 -5.58 2.14
CA GLN A 196 -18.06 -6.15 2.40
C GLN A 196 -19.10 -5.08 2.74
N GLN A 197 -18.73 -4.05 3.51
CA GLN A 197 -19.63 -2.95 3.83
C GLN A 197 -20.05 -2.18 2.58
N LEU A 198 -19.07 -1.81 1.73
CA LEU A 198 -19.33 -1.15 0.47
C LEU A 198 -20.13 -2.03 -0.49
N ALA A 199 -19.80 -3.32 -0.60
CA ALA A 199 -20.54 -4.26 -1.45
C ALA A 199 -22.00 -4.42 -1.00
N ALA A 200 -22.25 -4.48 0.31
CA ALA A 200 -23.60 -4.50 0.87
C ALA A 200 -24.37 -3.22 0.55
N ALA A 201 -23.71 -2.06 0.63
CA ALA A 201 -24.32 -0.79 0.25
C ALA A 201 -24.64 -0.72 -1.24
N VAL A 202 -23.71 -1.11 -2.12
CA VAL A 202 -23.92 -1.18 -3.56
C VAL A 202 -25.14 -2.06 -3.88
N ARG A 203 -25.20 -3.25 -3.29
CA ARG A 203 -26.35 -4.17 -3.41
C ARG A 203 -27.67 -3.56 -2.95
N ALA A 204 -27.68 -2.86 -1.81
CA ALA A 204 -28.86 -2.15 -1.33
C ALA A 204 -29.29 -1.03 -2.28
N ILE A 205 -28.34 -0.26 -2.82
CA ILE A 205 -28.59 0.84 -3.78
C ILE A 205 -29.17 0.29 -5.08
N THR A 206 -28.66 -0.84 -5.57
CA THR A 206 -29.07 -1.41 -6.87
C THR A 206 -30.22 -2.41 -6.76
N GLY A 207 -30.55 -2.88 -5.55
CA GLY A 207 -31.61 -3.86 -5.29
C GLY A 207 -31.23 -5.32 -5.59
N HIS A 208 -29.96 -5.70 -5.44
CA HIS A 208 -29.43 -7.03 -5.78
C HIS A 208 -28.83 -7.82 -4.62
#